data_AF-A0A077WI74-F1
#
_entry.id   AF-A0A077WI74-F1
#
_cell.length_a   1.000
_cell.length_b   1.000
_cell.length_c   1.000
_cell.angle_alpha   90.00
_cell.angle_beta   90.00
_cell.angle_gamma   90.00
#
_symmetry.space_group_name_H-M   'P 1'
#
loop_
_entity.id
_entity.type
_entity.pdbx_description
1 polymer ?
#
loop_
_entity_poly.entity_id
_entity_poly.type
_entity_poly.pdbx_seq_one_letter_code
_entity_poly.pdbx_strand_id
1 'polypeptide(L)'
;MRFSLFTTILLTVVTAATTSSAQKLHRQPAFWSAQADLIRSAIEDHYSAMIDDVLSTHAEDLLLKITHASRCQRHRLLQSQANALSSGAFSHDACIARLPQYIGYHIHEQTRHVAQVVTPAVEESLMALWPEYHVAGALPTAQHEISSMLYSVNLAVGDQLHQSLDAFDILGRVRNDLGTCQQSSTPSLQQRKDSILKLCFTNLRCMLRHLLAGGTSDQDHDEHLLESYSQAMKTDLRSELEGRVGELVMTVFDDLYAEEDDEDF
;
A
#
# COMPACT_ATOMS: atom_id res chain seq x y z
N MET A 1 73.67 -8.95 -47.07
CA MET A 1 73.06 -10.20 -46.57
C MET A 1 71.71 -9.87 -45.94
N ARG A 2 70.64 -10.56 -46.37
CA ARG A 2 69.27 -10.66 -45.78
C ARG A 2 68.35 -9.42 -46.02
N PHE A 3 67.51 -9.42 -47.07
CA PHE A 3 66.12 -9.97 -47.19
C PHE A 3 65.16 -9.33 -46.15
N SER A 4 64.30 -8.38 -46.56
CA SER A 4 62.99 -8.51 -47.25
C SER A 4 61.88 -9.03 -46.34
N LEU A 5 60.88 -8.17 -46.07
CA LEU A 5 59.45 -8.36 -46.43
C LEU A 5 58.61 -7.28 -45.74
N PHE A 6 58.24 -6.25 -46.50
CA PHE A 6 57.12 -5.37 -46.19
C PHE A 6 55.86 -6.01 -46.76
N THR A 7 54.90 -6.38 -45.89
CA THR A 7 53.58 -6.85 -46.31
C THR A 7 52.54 -5.92 -45.72
N THR A 8 51.95 -5.12 -46.61
CA THR A 8 50.75 -4.31 -46.41
C THR A 8 49.54 -5.20 -46.17
N ILE A 9 48.82 -4.98 -45.07
CA ILE A 9 47.45 -5.49 -44.89
C ILE A 9 46.52 -4.29 -44.73
N LEU A 10 45.65 -4.12 -45.73
CA LEU A 10 44.44 -3.31 -45.71
C LEU A 10 43.57 -3.74 -44.52
N LEU A 11 43.26 -2.85 -43.58
CA LEU A 11 42.10 -3.02 -42.71
C LEU A 11 40.93 -2.25 -43.29
N THR A 12 39.97 -2.99 -43.83
CA THR A 12 38.65 -2.52 -44.21
C THR A 12 37.83 -2.21 -42.97
N VAL A 13 37.25 -1.02 -42.96
CA VAL A 13 36.24 -0.55 -42.02
C VAL A 13 34.96 -1.36 -42.21
N VAL A 14 34.48 -2.01 -41.16
CA VAL A 14 33.07 -2.43 -41.04
C VAL A 14 32.52 -1.76 -39.78
N THR A 15 31.78 -0.68 -40.00
CA THR A 15 30.90 -0.04 -39.05
C THR A 15 29.66 -0.93 -38.84
N ALA A 16 29.65 -1.72 -37.77
CA ALA A 16 28.42 -2.33 -37.28
C ALA A 16 27.78 -1.39 -36.26
N ALA A 17 26.74 -0.68 -36.69
CA ALA A 17 25.84 0.05 -35.83
C ALA A 17 25.15 -0.92 -34.87
N THR A 18 25.45 -0.85 -33.58
CA THR A 18 24.69 -1.53 -32.53
C THR A 18 23.57 -0.62 -32.06
N THR A 19 22.51 -0.55 -32.85
CA THR A 19 21.23 0.00 -32.40
C THR A 19 20.56 -1.00 -31.47
N SER A 20 20.49 -0.63 -30.20
CA SER A 20 19.27 -0.67 -29.38
C SER A 20 18.18 -1.67 -29.80
N SER A 21 18.11 -2.79 -29.10
CA SER A 21 16.85 -3.27 -28.54
C SER A 21 17.16 -4.06 -27.26
N ALA A 22 17.11 -3.35 -26.13
CA ALA A 22 16.96 -3.99 -24.83
C ALA A 22 15.54 -4.59 -24.75
N GLN A 23 15.31 -5.70 -25.43
CA GLN A 23 14.26 -6.63 -25.05
C GLN A 23 14.75 -7.31 -23.77
N LYS A 24 14.37 -6.71 -22.65
CA LYS A 24 14.36 -7.36 -21.35
C LYS A 24 13.33 -8.50 -21.46
N LEU A 25 13.78 -9.61 -22.04
CA LEU A 25 13.07 -10.87 -22.07
C LEU A 25 12.92 -11.28 -20.61
N HIS A 26 11.75 -11.03 -20.04
CA HIS A 26 11.30 -11.64 -18.79
C HIS A 26 11.17 -13.13 -19.09
N ARG A 27 12.30 -13.83 -19.00
CA ARG A 27 12.35 -15.28 -19.06
C ARG A 27 11.81 -15.74 -17.70
N GLN A 28 10.50 -15.98 -17.61
CA GLN A 28 9.98 -16.87 -16.58
C GLN A 28 10.77 -18.19 -16.69
N PRO A 29 11.33 -18.72 -15.59
CA PRO A 29 11.99 -20.01 -15.64
C PRO A 29 10.95 -21.07 -16.05
N ALA A 30 11.21 -21.76 -17.15
CA ALA A 30 10.34 -22.78 -17.75
C ALA A 30 10.31 -24.09 -16.93
N PHE A 31 10.09 -24.01 -15.61
CA PHE A 31 10.22 -25.16 -14.71
C PHE A 31 9.06 -25.33 -13.71
N TRP A 32 8.06 -24.46 -13.74
CA TRP A 32 6.93 -24.55 -12.82
C TRP A 32 5.86 -25.45 -13.43
N SER A 33 5.34 -26.39 -12.64
CA SER A 33 4.18 -27.18 -13.06
C SER A 33 2.97 -26.26 -13.20
N ALA A 34 2.02 -26.61 -14.07
CA ALA A 34 0.76 -25.87 -14.21
C ALA A 34 0.03 -25.78 -12.85
N GLN A 35 0.11 -26.84 -12.04
CA GLN A 35 -0.41 -26.86 -10.67
C GLN A 35 0.29 -25.83 -9.77
N ALA A 36 1.61 -25.65 -9.88
CA ALA A 36 2.32 -24.67 -9.07
C ALA A 36 1.90 -23.23 -9.39
N ASP A 37 1.63 -22.94 -10.67
CA ASP A 37 1.08 -21.65 -11.08
C ASP A 37 -0.35 -21.45 -10.58
N LEU A 38 -1.20 -22.49 -10.58
CA LEU A 38 -2.55 -22.43 -9.99
C LEU A 38 -2.50 -22.13 -8.50
N ILE A 39 -1.72 -22.89 -7.72
CA ILE A 39 -1.55 -22.68 -6.27
C ILE A 39 -1.06 -21.26 -6.00
N ARG A 40 -0.01 -20.82 -6.70
CA ARG A 40 0.57 -19.49 -6.52
C ARG A 40 -0.45 -18.40 -6.85
N SER A 41 -1.15 -18.51 -7.97
CA SER A 41 -2.17 -17.53 -8.38
C SER A 41 -3.31 -17.46 -7.36
N ALA A 42 -3.84 -18.60 -6.92
CA ALA A 42 -4.92 -18.63 -5.92
C ALA A 42 -4.51 -17.94 -4.62
N ILE A 43 -3.28 -18.17 -4.16
CA ILE A 43 -2.74 -17.52 -2.96
C ILE A 43 -2.52 -16.02 -3.17
N GLU A 44 -1.95 -15.61 -4.31
CA GLU A 44 -1.76 -14.20 -4.66
C GLU A 44 -3.10 -13.44 -4.76
N ASP A 45 -4.09 -14.03 -5.41
CA ASP A 45 -5.43 -13.46 -5.57
C ASP A 45 -6.13 -13.34 -4.21
N HIS A 46 -6.01 -14.34 -3.34
CA HIS A 46 -6.56 -14.32 -1.99
C HIS A 46 -6.04 -13.13 -1.17
N TYR A 47 -4.71 -12.95 -1.09
CA TYR A 47 -4.15 -11.81 -0.35
C TYR A 47 -4.41 -10.48 -1.03
N SER A 48 -4.39 -10.43 -2.37
CA SER A 48 -4.68 -9.19 -3.11
C SER A 48 -6.10 -8.71 -2.84
N ALA A 49 -7.08 -9.61 -2.86
CA ALA A 49 -8.47 -9.29 -2.54
C ALA A 49 -8.62 -8.82 -1.09
N MET A 50 -8.02 -9.53 -0.13
CA MET A 50 -8.07 -9.16 1.28
C MET A 50 -7.49 -7.77 1.55
N ILE A 51 -6.34 -7.46 0.95
CA ILE A 51 -5.70 -6.15 1.09
C ILE A 51 -6.58 -5.06 0.48
N ASP A 52 -7.13 -5.29 -0.71
CA ASP A 52 -8.02 -4.33 -1.36
C ASP A 52 -9.26 -4.06 -0.49
N ASP A 53 -9.92 -5.11 0.00
CA ASP A 53 -11.10 -5.01 0.87
C ASP A 53 -10.81 -4.19 2.14
N VAL A 54 -9.76 -4.55 2.88
CA VAL A 54 -9.42 -3.89 4.16
C VAL A 54 -8.97 -2.45 3.92
N LEU A 55 -8.03 -2.22 3.01
CA LEU A 55 -7.47 -0.87 2.80
C LEU A 55 -8.51 0.07 2.19
N SER A 56 -9.34 -0.40 1.25
CA SER A 56 -10.38 0.42 0.64
C SER A 56 -11.47 0.80 1.64
N THR A 57 -11.92 -0.13 2.48
CA THR A 57 -12.93 0.12 3.52
C THR A 57 -12.46 1.21 4.49
N HIS A 58 -11.26 1.06 5.05
CA HIS A 58 -10.71 2.05 5.99
C HIS A 58 -10.41 3.40 5.31
N ALA A 59 -9.96 3.37 4.06
CA ALA A 59 -9.73 4.58 3.28
C ALA A 59 -11.04 5.34 3.03
N GLU A 60 -12.09 4.64 2.63
CA GLU A 60 -13.41 5.20 2.41
C GLU A 60 -13.95 5.82 3.70
N ASP A 61 -13.92 5.09 4.81
CA ASP A 61 -14.38 5.58 6.11
C ASP A 61 -13.69 6.89 6.52
N LEU A 62 -12.36 6.95 6.38
CA LEU A 62 -11.59 8.15 6.68
C LEU A 62 -11.96 9.32 5.76
N LEU A 63 -12.03 9.07 4.46
CA LEU A 63 -12.33 10.11 3.47
C LEU A 63 -13.78 10.61 3.57
N LEU A 64 -14.73 9.73 3.89
CA LEU A 64 -16.12 10.09 4.17
C LEU A 64 -16.21 10.96 5.42
N LYS A 65 -15.53 10.59 6.51
CA LYS A 65 -15.45 11.41 7.74
C LYS A 65 -14.97 12.82 7.43
N ILE A 66 -13.92 12.97 6.63
CA ILE A 66 -13.38 14.28 6.23
C ILE A 66 -14.36 15.03 5.32
N THR A 67 -14.98 14.35 4.35
CA THR A 67 -15.78 14.98 3.29
C THR A 67 -17.17 15.41 3.79
N HIS A 68 -17.82 14.58 4.60
CA HIS A 68 -19.15 14.84 5.14
C HIS A 68 -19.12 15.77 6.38
N ALA A 69 -17.96 15.98 7.00
CA ALA A 69 -17.83 16.93 8.10
C ALA A 69 -18.22 18.35 7.64
N SER A 70 -19.02 19.02 8.47
CA SER A 70 -19.37 20.43 8.23
C SER A 70 -18.10 21.29 8.10
N ARG A 71 -18.16 22.41 7.38
CA ARG A 71 -16.97 23.28 7.18
C ARG A 71 -16.22 23.62 8.48
N CYS A 72 -16.97 23.87 9.56
CA CYS A 72 -16.42 24.15 10.88
C CYS A 72 -15.75 22.92 11.51
N GLN A 73 -16.45 21.79 11.51
CA GLN A 73 -15.96 20.53 12.08
C GLN A 73 -14.72 20.05 11.33
N ARG A 74 -14.78 20.03 9.99
CA ARG A 74 -13.66 19.67 9.14
C ARG A 74 -12.42 20.52 9.42
N HIS A 75 -12.58 21.85 9.54
CA HIS A 75 -11.43 22.70 9.86
C HIS A 75 -10.83 22.37 11.23
N ARG A 76 -11.65 22.14 12.26
CA ARG A 76 -11.15 21.74 13.60
C ARG A 76 -10.46 20.38 13.58
N LEU A 77 -11.05 19.38 12.91
CA LEU A 77 -10.49 18.04 12.77
C LEU A 77 -9.14 18.10 12.04
N LEU A 78 -9.05 18.80 10.91
CA LEU A 78 -7.79 18.95 10.18
C LEU A 78 -6.76 19.79 10.94
N GLN A 79 -7.20 20.82 11.68
CA GLN A 79 -6.34 21.62 12.54
C GLN A 79 -5.76 20.78 13.68
N SER A 80 -6.58 19.94 14.31
CA SER A 80 -6.13 19.04 15.37
C SER A 80 -5.13 18.03 14.83
N GLN A 81 -5.45 17.40 13.70
CA GLN A 81 -4.52 16.50 13.01
C GLN A 81 -3.19 17.19 12.63
N ALA A 82 -3.23 18.43 12.16
CA ALA A 82 -2.03 19.21 11.86
C ALA A 82 -1.18 19.48 13.11
N ASN A 83 -1.84 19.79 14.23
CA ASN A 83 -1.18 19.99 15.52
C ASN A 83 -0.54 18.69 16.03
N ALA A 84 -1.23 17.54 15.92
CA ALA A 84 -0.72 16.24 16.32
C ALA A 84 0.48 15.79 15.46
N LEU A 85 0.49 16.11 14.17
CA LEU A 85 1.61 15.80 13.28
C LEU A 85 2.80 16.75 13.47
N SER A 86 2.55 17.97 13.96
CA SER A 86 3.57 18.99 14.19
C SER A 86 4.09 18.94 15.62
N SER A 87 5.31 19.39 15.87
CA SER A 87 5.85 19.51 17.24
C SER A 87 5.28 20.72 18.01
N GLY A 88 3.97 20.99 17.89
CA GLY A 88 3.30 22.13 18.52
C GLY A 88 2.14 22.70 17.70
N ALA A 89 1.63 23.86 18.14
CA ALA A 89 0.51 24.53 17.48
C ALA A 89 0.85 24.94 16.04
N PHE A 90 0.11 24.39 15.07
CA PHE A 90 0.30 24.63 13.65
C PHE A 90 -0.60 25.77 13.17
N SER A 91 -0.03 26.84 12.62
CA SER A 91 -0.78 28.08 12.30
C SER A 91 -0.95 28.39 10.81
N HIS A 92 -0.65 27.44 9.90
CA HIS A 92 -0.68 27.69 8.44
C HIS A 92 -1.98 27.17 7.81
N ASP A 93 -3.03 27.99 7.80
CA ASP A 93 -4.36 27.63 7.30
C ASP A 93 -4.35 27.09 5.86
N ALA A 94 -3.51 27.66 5.00
CA ALA A 94 -3.38 27.21 3.61
C ALA A 94 -2.88 25.77 3.53
N CYS A 95 -2.00 25.35 4.44
CA CYS A 95 -1.50 23.99 4.53
C CYS A 95 -2.52 23.05 5.18
N ILE A 96 -3.25 23.51 6.21
CA ILE A 96 -4.36 22.74 6.79
C ILE A 96 -5.44 22.47 5.74
N ALA A 97 -5.75 23.43 4.88
CA ALA A 97 -6.72 23.26 3.80
C ALA A 97 -6.27 22.22 2.74
N ARG A 98 -4.96 21.93 2.64
CA ARG A 98 -4.39 20.91 1.75
C ARG A 98 -4.30 19.52 2.37
N LEU A 99 -4.46 19.38 3.69
CA LEU A 99 -4.37 18.09 4.37
C LEU A 99 -5.22 16.97 3.77
N PRO A 100 -6.49 17.18 3.39
CA PRO A 100 -7.29 16.13 2.76
C PRO A 100 -6.66 15.58 1.48
N GLN A 101 -5.99 16.45 0.71
CA GLN A 101 -5.30 16.06 -0.51
C GLN A 101 -4.05 15.23 -0.19
N TYR A 102 -3.25 15.63 0.80
CA TYR A 102 -2.07 14.86 1.23
C TYR A 102 -2.47 13.48 1.79
N ILE A 103 -3.51 13.43 2.62
CA ILE A 103 -4.04 12.19 3.17
C ILE A 103 -4.51 11.27 2.04
N GLY A 104 -5.38 11.76 1.14
CA GLY A 104 -5.87 10.96 0.03
C GLY A 104 -4.77 10.46 -0.91
N TYR A 105 -3.75 11.29 -1.17
CA TYR A 105 -2.58 10.88 -1.95
C TYR A 105 -1.80 9.75 -1.28
N HIS A 106 -1.45 9.88 0.00
CA HIS A 106 -0.67 8.86 0.69
C HIS A 106 -1.44 7.58 0.99
N ILE A 107 -2.76 7.64 1.16
CA ILE A 107 -3.61 6.44 1.22
C ILE A 107 -3.50 5.66 -0.10
N HIS A 108 -3.65 6.34 -1.23
CA HIS A 108 -3.55 5.68 -2.54
C HIS A 108 -2.16 5.08 -2.77
N GLU A 109 -1.10 5.82 -2.43
CA GLU A 109 0.27 5.31 -2.51
C GLU A 109 0.52 4.15 -1.53
N GLN A 110 -0.11 4.14 -0.35
CA GLN A 110 -0.03 3.03 0.60
C GLN A 110 -0.66 1.77 0.02
N THR A 111 -1.89 1.86 -0.51
CA THR A 111 -2.57 0.73 -1.15
C THR A 111 -1.74 0.17 -2.29
N ARG A 112 -1.21 1.04 -3.16
CA ARG A 112 -0.32 0.61 -4.23
C ARG A 112 0.95 -0.05 -3.70
N HIS A 113 1.57 0.50 -2.66
CA HIS A 113 2.80 -0.02 -2.08
C HIS A 113 2.61 -1.44 -1.53
N VAL A 114 1.54 -1.65 -0.74
CA VAL A 114 1.24 -2.94 -0.13
C VAL A 114 0.84 -3.98 -1.16
N ALA A 115 0.02 -3.60 -2.16
CA ALA A 115 -0.35 -4.50 -3.26
C ALA A 115 0.87 -5.01 -4.04
N GLN A 116 1.91 -4.18 -4.21
CA GLN A 116 3.16 -4.58 -4.88
C GLN A 116 4.00 -5.58 -4.08
N VAL A 117 3.74 -5.73 -2.77
CA VAL A 117 4.46 -6.66 -1.89
C VAL A 117 3.83 -8.06 -1.89
N VAL A 118 2.58 -8.22 -2.32
CA VAL A 118 1.88 -9.51 -2.29
C VAL A 118 2.62 -10.59 -3.07
N THR A 119 2.83 -10.39 -4.36
CA THR A 119 3.52 -11.37 -5.22
C THR A 119 4.89 -11.80 -4.67
N PRO A 120 5.83 -10.90 -4.37
CA PRO A 120 7.13 -11.33 -3.82
C PRO A 120 6.99 -12.00 -2.44
N ALA A 121 6.08 -11.53 -1.58
CA ALA A 121 5.87 -12.15 -0.27
C ALA A 121 5.35 -13.59 -0.38
N VAL A 122 4.40 -13.82 -1.29
CA VAL A 122 3.85 -15.16 -1.57
C VAL A 122 4.91 -16.06 -2.17
N GLU A 123 5.63 -15.59 -3.20
CA GLU A 123 6.69 -16.37 -3.87
C GLU A 123 7.78 -16.79 -2.88
N GLU A 124 8.30 -15.84 -2.09
CA GLU A 124 9.33 -16.11 -1.09
C GLU A 124 8.84 -17.07 0.00
N SER A 125 7.60 -16.88 0.48
CA SER A 125 7.02 -17.73 1.54
C SER A 125 6.75 -19.15 1.06
N LEU A 126 6.23 -19.31 -0.16
CA LEU A 126 5.99 -20.62 -0.77
C LEU A 126 7.30 -21.38 -0.97
N MET A 127 8.32 -20.74 -1.54
CA MET A 127 9.62 -21.38 -1.73
C MET A 127 10.26 -21.81 -0.40
N ALA A 128 10.10 -21.02 0.67
CA ALA A 128 10.69 -21.30 1.96
C ALA A 128 9.94 -22.39 2.75
N LEU A 129 8.61 -22.40 2.69
CA LEU A 129 7.76 -23.19 3.58
C LEU A 129 7.12 -24.40 2.91
N TRP A 130 7.00 -24.38 1.57
CA TRP A 130 6.51 -25.48 0.78
C TRP A 130 7.41 -25.69 -0.44
N PRO A 131 8.70 -26.05 -0.25
CA PRO A 131 9.66 -26.13 -1.34
C PRO A 131 9.27 -27.12 -2.45
N GLU A 132 8.42 -28.11 -2.17
CA GLU A 132 8.02 -29.13 -3.15
C GLU A 132 6.84 -28.72 -4.03
N TYR A 133 6.18 -27.57 -3.78
CA TYR A 133 4.98 -27.15 -4.53
C TYR A 133 5.19 -26.99 -6.04
N HIS A 134 6.43 -26.71 -6.46
CA HIS A 134 6.81 -26.56 -7.87
C HIS A 134 7.17 -27.89 -8.55
N VAL A 135 7.24 -28.98 -7.79
CA VAL A 135 7.62 -30.30 -8.30
C VAL A 135 6.38 -31.06 -8.75
N ALA A 136 6.27 -31.33 -10.05
CA ALA A 136 5.16 -32.08 -10.62
C ALA A 136 5.02 -33.47 -9.96
N GLY A 137 3.82 -33.82 -9.50
CA GLY A 137 3.50 -35.11 -8.89
C GLY A 137 3.98 -35.29 -7.44
N ALA A 138 4.55 -34.25 -6.80
CA ALA A 138 4.97 -34.27 -5.40
C ALA A 138 4.00 -33.53 -4.46
N LEU A 139 2.81 -33.15 -4.95
CA LEU A 139 1.85 -32.44 -4.11
C LEU A 139 1.29 -33.37 -3.03
N PRO A 140 1.15 -32.87 -1.78
CA PRO A 140 0.50 -33.61 -0.71
C PRO A 140 -0.89 -34.04 -1.15
N THR A 141 -1.23 -35.30 -0.93
CA THR A 141 -2.58 -35.83 -1.24
C THR A 141 -3.57 -35.59 -0.10
N ALA A 142 -3.08 -35.21 1.07
CA ALA A 142 -3.89 -35.06 2.26
C ALA A 142 -4.14 -33.57 2.56
N GLN A 143 -5.42 -33.20 2.65
CA GLN A 143 -5.86 -31.83 2.94
C GLN A 143 -5.20 -31.24 4.19
N HIS A 144 -4.94 -32.05 5.22
CA HIS A 144 -4.32 -31.57 6.46
C HIS A 144 -2.86 -31.10 6.28
N GLU A 145 -2.11 -31.69 5.34
CA GLU A 145 -0.74 -31.30 5.04
C GLU A 145 -0.73 -29.96 4.29
N ILE A 146 -1.59 -29.83 3.26
CA ILE A 146 -1.84 -28.57 2.53
C ILE A 146 -2.26 -27.47 3.50
N SER A 147 -3.19 -27.78 4.41
CA SER A 147 -3.65 -26.85 5.44
C SER A 147 -2.47 -26.34 6.26
N SER A 148 -1.67 -27.24 6.84
CA SER A 148 -0.54 -26.86 7.69
C SER A 148 0.49 -25.98 6.97
N MET A 149 0.75 -26.27 5.68
CA MET A 149 1.65 -25.46 4.87
C MET A 149 1.07 -24.07 4.61
N LEU A 150 -0.21 -23.98 4.22
CA LEU A 150 -0.87 -22.70 3.94
C LEU A 150 -1.05 -21.85 5.19
N TYR A 151 -1.28 -22.44 6.37
CA TYR A 151 -1.24 -21.70 7.64
C TYR A 151 0.13 -21.06 7.88
N SER A 152 1.22 -21.78 7.58
CA SER A 152 2.58 -21.27 7.74
C SER A 152 2.87 -20.15 6.73
N VAL A 153 2.45 -20.32 5.48
CA VAL A 153 2.55 -19.29 4.43
C VAL A 153 1.75 -18.05 4.82
N ASN A 154 0.56 -18.21 5.38
CA ASN A 154 -0.28 -17.10 5.83
C ASN A 154 0.38 -16.26 6.92
N LEU A 155 1.01 -16.90 7.89
CA LEU A 155 1.78 -16.16 8.91
C LEU A 155 2.95 -15.39 8.28
N ALA A 156 3.72 -16.03 7.39
CA ALA A 156 4.89 -15.41 6.78
C ALA A 156 4.52 -14.25 5.83
N VAL A 157 3.50 -14.42 4.99
CA VAL A 157 2.98 -13.35 4.12
C VAL A 157 2.39 -12.23 4.98
N GLY A 158 1.59 -12.57 5.99
CA GLY A 158 1.00 -11.60 6.90
C GLY A 158 2.04 -10.71 7.60
N ASP A 159 3.14 -11.31 8.08
CA ASP A 159 4.25 -10.57 8.67
C ASP A 159 4.89 -9.60 7.68
N GLN A 160 5.12 -10.02 6.43
CA GLN A 160 5.69 -9.14 5.39
C GLN A 160 4.75 -7.99 5.03
N LEU A 161 3.44 -8.25 4.92
CA LEU A 161 2.44 -7.21 4.65
C LEU A 161 2.36 -6.19 5.79
N HIS A 162 2.39 -6.64 7.05
CA HIS A 162 2.44 -5.74 8.20
C HIS A 162 3.72 -4.90 8.23
N GLN A 163 4.87 -5.52 7.96
CA GLN A 163 6.15 -4.78 7.89
C GLN A 163 6.13 -3.74 6.76
N SER A 164 5.52 -4.05 5.61
CA SER A 164 5.35 -3.08 4.51
C SER A 164 4.45 -1.91 4.93
N LEU A 165 3.34 -2.17 5.62
CA LEU A 165 2.46 -1.13 6.16
C LEU A 165 3.15 -0.23 7.19
N ASP A 166 3.98 -0.81 8.06
CA ASP A 166 4.77 -0.07 9.04
C ASP A 166 5.86 0.77 8.36
N ALA A 167 6.57 0.19 7.39
CA ALA A 167 7.63 0.86 6.64
C ALA A 167 7.12 2.02 5.78
N PHE A 168 5.86 1.96 5.32
CA PHE A 168 5.27 3.05 4.55
C PHE A 168 5.14 4.34 5.37
N ASP A 169 4.85 4.25 6.68
CA ASP A 169 4.72 5.40 7.61
C ASP A 169 3.88 6.57 7.06
N ILE A 170 2.57 6.35 6.90
CA ILE A 170 1.64 7.36 6.38
C ILE A 170 1.65 8.66 7.22
N LEU A 171 1.81 8.54 8.55
CA LEU A 171 1.89 9.70 9.44
C LEU A 171 3.14 10.53 9.15
N GLY A 172 4.30 9.90 9.04
CA GLY A 172 5.55 10.57 8.71
C GLY A 172 5.52 11.25 7.34
N ARG A 173 4.88 10.63 6.35
CA ARG A 173 4.72 11.21 5.01
C ARG A 173 3.82 12.45 4.99
N VAL A 174 2.65 12.38 5.61
CA VAL A 174 1.74 13.54 5.72
C VAL A 174 2.38 14.66 6.53
N ARG A 175 3.13 14.33 7.60
CA ARG A 175 3.94 15.29 8.36
C ARG A 175 4.97 15.98 7.46
N ASN A 176 5.66 15.24 6.59
CA ASN A 176 6.65 15.82 5.68
C ASN A 176 6.03 16.79 4.66
N ASP A 177 4.86 16.45 4.12
CA ASP A 177 4.11 17.33 3.21
C ASP A 177 3.68 18.62 3.90
N LEU A 178 3.20 18.53 5.14
CA LEU A 178 2.88 19.70 5.97
C LEU A 178 4.11 20.59 6.18
N GLY A 179 5.25 19.99 6.53
CA GLY A 179 6.51 20.72 6.72
C GLY A 179 6.99 21.43 5.43
N THR A 180 6.88 20.74 4.30
CA THR A 180 7.23 21.29 2.98
C THR A 180 6.28 22.43 2.57
N CYS A 181 4.98 22.28 2.84
CA CYS A 181 4.00 23.34 2.61
C CYS A 181 4.29 24.58 3.46
N GLN A 182 4.66 24.39 4.73
CA GLN A 182 5.04 25.49 5.61
C GLN A 182 6.28 26.24 5.12
N GLN A 183 7.31 25.52 4.67
CA GLN A 183 8.55 26.13 4.16
C GLN A 183 8.33 26.92 2.86
N SER A 184 7.48 26.42 1.97
CA SER A 184 7.15 27.09 0.69
C SER A 184 6.18 28.27 0.85
N SER A 185 5.49 28.34 1.99
CA SER A 185 4.55 29.42 2.31
C SER A 185 5.29 30.62 2.93
N THR A 186 6.18 31.29 2.18
CA THR A 186 6.65 32.62 2.59
C THR A 186 5.47 33.59 2.66
N PRO A 187 5.17 34.20 3.83
CA PRO A 187 4.00 35.04 3.96
C PRO A 187 4.19 36.35 3.20
N SER A 188 3.44 36.54 2.10
CA SER A 188 3.28 37.88 1.54
C SER A 188 2.44 38.73 2.51
N LEU A 189 2.94 39.92 2.87
CA LEU A 189 2.30 40.84 3.84
C LEU A 189 0.85 41.22 3.45
N GLN A 190 0.51 41.12 2.17
CA GLN A 190 -0.82 41.45 1.62
C GLN A 190 -1.88 40.39 1.98
N GLN A 191 -1.52 39.10 1.98
CA GLN A 191 -2.44 37.97 2.21
C GLN A 191 -2.82 37.81 3.69
N ARG A 192 -2.04 38.42 4.59
CA ARG A 192 -2.25 38.37 6.04
C ARG A 192 -3.53 39.09 6.49
N LYS A 193 -3.90 40.20 5.85
CA LYS A 193 -5.06 41.03 6.29
C LYS A 193 -6.42 40.42 5.92
N ASP A 194 -6.55 39.86 4.72
CA ASP A 194 -7.80 39.25 4.25
C ASP A 194 -8.05 37.87 4.85
N SER A 195 -6.97 37.15 5.18
CA SER A 195 -7.08 35.85 5.86
C SER A 195 -7.50 36.01 7.32
N ILE A 196 -6.95 36.98 8.07
CA ILE A 196 -7.30 37.19 9.49
C ILE A 196 -8.78 37.53 9.68
N LEU A 197 -9.35 38.40 8.84
CA LEU A 197 -10.77 38.76 8.92
C LEU A 197 -11.67 37.55 8.61
N LYS A 198 -11.39 36.81 7.53
CA LYS A 198 -12.14 35.58 7.21
C LYS A 198 -11.97 34.52 8.29
N LEU A 199 -10.79 34.40 8.88
CA LEU A 199 -10.47 33.42 9.93
C LEU A 199 -11.18 33.77 11.23
N CYS A 200 -11.17 35.04 11.66
CA CYS A 200 -11.95 35.51 12.79
C CYS A 200 -13.45 35.25 12.59
N PHE A 201 -14.00 35.56 11.42
CA PHE A 201 -15.42 35.31 11.16
C PHE A 201 -15.76 33.82 11.11
N THR A 202 -14.88 32.98 10.55
CA THR A 202 -15.13 31.54 10.47
C THR A 202 -15.01 30.92 11.86
N ASN A 203 -13.92 31.20 12.60
CA ASN A 203 -13.72 30.70 13.96
C ASN A 203 -14.75 31.22 14.95
N LEU A 204 -15.10 32.52 14.91
CA LEU A 204 -16.15 33.09 15.76
C LEU A 204 -17.51 32.46 15.44
N ARG A 205 -17.86 32.31 14.16
CA ARG A 205 -19.13 31.67 13.75
C ARG A 205 -19.17 30.19 14.12
N CYS A 206 -18.05 29.49 14.03
CA CYS A 206 -17.93 28.09 14.44
C CYS A 206 -18.00 27.94 15.97
N MET A 207 -17.40 28.85 16.73
CA MET A 207 -17.46 28.87 18.20
C MET A 207 -18.87 29.23 18.68
N LEU A 208 -19.51 30.24 18.08
CA LEU A 208 -20.86 30.67 18.40
C LEU A 208 -21.88 29.56 18.12
N ARG A 209 -21.75 28.83 16.99
CA ARG A 209 -22.59 27.66 16.72
C ARG A 209 -22.41 26.55 17.74
N HIS A 210 -21.20 26.34 18.25
CA HIS A 210 -20.95 25.31 19.26
C HIS A 210 -21.57 25.69 20.61
N LEU A 211 -21.38 26.94 21.04
CA LEU A 211 -21.97 27.48 22.26
C LEU A 211 -23.50 27.47 22.21
N LEU A 212 -24.09 27.68 21.04
CA LEU A 212 -25.54 27.65 20.83
C LEU A 212 -26.11 26.23 20.62
N ALA A 213 -25.30 25.27 20.17
CA ALA A 213 -25.75 23.90 19.90
C ALA A 213 -25.77 23.00 21.15
N GLY A 214 -25.32 23.48 22.32
CA GLY A 214 -25.41 22.72 23.58
C GLY A 214 -24.70 21.37 23.57
N GLY A 215 -23.71 21.18 22.69
CA GLY A 215 -23.06 19.89 22.45
C GLY A 215 -22.09 19.52 23.57
N THR A 216 -22.34 18.37 24.17
CA THR A 216 -21.44 17.66 25.06
C THR A 216 -20.08 17.43 24.39
N SER A 217 -19.04 17.62 25.18
CA SER A 217 -17.62 17.38 24.91
C SER A 217 -17.37 15.98 24.36
N ASP A 218 -17.48 15.79 23.05
CA ASP A 218 -16.93 14.64 22.30
C ASP A 218 -15.59 15.01 21.65
N GLN A 219 -14.89 15.96 22.27
CA GLN A 219 -13.75 16.67 21.71
C GLN A 219 -12.42 15.88 21.81
N ASP A 220 -12.44 14.69 22.40
CA ASP A 220 -11.25 13.91 22.78
C ASP A 220 -10.91 12.78 21.79
N HIS A 221 -11.77 12.50 20.80
CA HIS A 221 -11.55 11.39 19.86
C HIS A 221 -11.05 11.82 18.47
N ASP A 222 -10.99 13.12 18.18
CA ASP A 222 -10.67 13.63 16.84
C ASP A 222 -9.20 14.06 16.66
N GLU A 223 -8.35 14.01 17.70
CA GLU A 223 -6.95 14.48 17.61
C GLU A 223 -6.02 13.50 16.86
N HIS A 224 -6.46 12.25 16.70
CA HIS A 224 -5.63 11.13 16.21
C HIS A 224 -6.28 10.43 15.01
N LEU A 225 -6.96 11.16 14.12
CA LEU A 225 -7.69 10.58 12.99
C LEU A 225 -6.83 9.65 12.12
N LEU A 226 -5.67 10.11 11.67
CA LEU A 226 -4.77 9.35 10.80
C LEU A 226 -4.09 8.18 11.54
N GLU A 227 -3.82 8.36 12.83
CA GLU A 227 -3.27 7.32 13.69
C GLU A 227 -4.30 6.21 13.93
N SER A 228 -5.53 6.59 14.27
CA SER A 228 -6.66 5.68 14.43
C SER A 228 -6.95 4.90 13.14
N TYR A 229 -6.97 5.57 11.99
CA TYR A 229 -7.04 4.92 10.68
C TYR A 229 -5.92 3.89 10.50
N SER A 230 -4.67 4.27 10.73
CA SER A 230 -3.52 3.37 10.52
C SER A 230 -3.55 2.17 11.46
N GLN A 231 -3.92 2.36 12.73
CA GLN A 231 -4.01 1.29 13.72
C GLN A 231 -5.19 0.35 13.45
N ALA A 232 -6.37 0.89 13.13
CA ALA A 232 -7.56 0.10 12.84
C ALA A 232 -7.33 -0.77 11.60
N MET A 233 -6.86 -0.18 10.51
CA MET A 233 -6.54 -0.89 9.28
C MET A 233 -5.53 -2.02 9.50
N LYS A 234 -4.45 -1.79 10.27
CA LYS A 234 -3.46 -2.83 10.61
C LYS A 234 -4.06 -3.95 11.46
N THR A 235 -4.94 -3.60 12.40
CA THR A 235 -5.57 -4.58 13.30
C THR A 235 -6.55 -5.46 12.52
N ASP A 236 -7.36 -4.85 11.67
CA ASP A 236 -8.33 -5.56 10.85
C ASP A 236 -7.63 -6.43 9.81
N LEU A 237 -6.56 -5.95 9.16
CA LEU A 237 -5.78 -6.78 8.24
C LEU A 237 -5.24 -8.03 8.95
N ARG A 238 -4.75 -7.90 10.19
CA ARG A 238 -4.29 -9.05 10.97
C ARG A 238 -5.44 -10.03 11.24
N SER A 239 -6.58 -9.51 11.65
CA SER A 239 -7.77 -10.32 11.93
C SER A 239 -8.26 -11.06 10.68
N GLU A 240 -8.25 -10.41 9.51
CA GLU A 240 -8.64 -11.03 8.24
C GLU A 240 -7.65 -12.11 7.81
N LEU A 241 -6.34 -11.87 7.95
CA LEU A 241 -5.31 -12.88 7.69
C LEU A 241 -5.49 -14.11 8.59
N GLU A 242 -5.80 -13.93 9.87
CA GLU A 242 -6.06 -15.03 10.80
C GLU A 242 -7.40 -15.74 10.51
N GLY A 243 -8.43 -14.99 10.11
CA GLY A 243 -9.79 -15.49 9.93
C GLY A 243 -10.03 -16.22 8.62
N ARG A 244 -9.37 -15.81 7.52
CA ARG A 244 -9.68 -16.27 6.16
C ARG A 244 -8.74 -17.33 5.61
N VAL A 245 -7.73 -17.75 6.37
CA VAL A 245 -6.83 -18.85 5.97
C VAL A 245 -7.57 -20.16 5.69
N GLY A 246 -8.69 -20.43 6.37
CA GLY A 246 -9.54 -21.58 6.07
C GLY A 246 -10.16 -21.52 4.67
N GLU A 247 -10.54 -20.33 4.21
CA GLU A 247 -11.03 -20.10 2.84
C GLU A 247 -9.91 -20.38 1.83
N LEU A 248 -8.70 -19.89 2.10
CA LEU A 248 -7.54 -20.14 1.24
C LEU A 248 -7.25 -21.64 1.10
N VAL A 249 -7.30 -22.38 2.20
CA VAL A 249 -7.10 -23.83 2.19
C VAL A 249 -8.13 -24.53 1.31
N MET A 250 -9.41 -24.14 1.42
CA MET A 250 -10.47 -24.72 0.60
C MET A 250 -10.28 -24.37 -0.88
N THR A 251 -10.00 -23.11 -1.21
CA THR A 251 -9.75 -22.70 -2.60
C THR A 251 -8.59 -23.46 -3.23
N VAL A 252 -7.43 -23.53 -2.56
CA VAL A 252 -6.27 -24.26 -3.09
C VAL A 252 -6.55 -25.76 -3.20
N PHE A 253 -7.27 -26.34 -2.24
CA PHE A 253 -7.62 -27.76 -2.30
C PHE A 253 -8.60 -28.04 -3.46
N ASP A 254 -9.66 -27.26 -3.59
CA ASP A 254 -10.64 -27.41 -4.66
C ASP A 254 -9.98 -27.24 -6.04
N ASP A 255 -9.11 -26.24 -6.23
CA ASP A 255 -8.39 -26.02 -7.49
C ASP A 255 -7.45 -27.19 -7.85
N LEU A 256 -6.91 -27.90 -6.86
CA LEU A 256 -6.02 -29.04 -7.09
C LEU A 256 -6.75 -30.33 -7.46
N TYR A 257 -8.01 -30.49 -7.02
CA TYR A 257 -8.76 -31.74 -7.16
C TYR A 257 -10.06 -31.62 -7.97
N ALA A 258 -10.42 -30.42 -8.46
CA ALA A 258 -11.64 -30.20 -9.26
C ALA A 258 -11.64 -30.91 -10.62
N GLU A 259 -10.49 -31.36 -11.14
CA GLU A 259 -10.38 -32.01 -12.46
C GLU A 259 -10.54 -33.55 -12.44
N GLU A 260 -10.67 -34.21 -11.28
CA GLU A 260 -10.75 -35.68 -11.22
C GLU A 260 -12.17 -36.25 -11.45
N ASP A 261 -13.22 -35.42 -11.47
CA ASP A 261 -14.62 -35.88 -11.53
C ASP A 261 -15.25 -35.94 -12.95
N ASP A 262 -14.57 -35.45 -13.99
CA ASP A 262 -15.14 -35.31 -15.35
C ASP A 262 -14.73 -36.40 -16.38
N GLU A 263 -13.93 -37.41 -16.01
CA GLU A 263 -13.45 -38.46 -16.95
C GLU A 263 -14.18 -39.83 -16.89
N ASP A 264 -15.43 -39.91 -16.40
CA ASP A 264 -16.19 -41.16 -16.45
C ASP A 264 -17.68 -40.95 -16.83
N PHE A 265 -17.98 -40.60 -18.10
CA PHE A 265 -19.29 -40.87 -18.72
C PHE A 265 -19.24 -41.09 -20.25
#